data_AF-A0A8U0QEY0-F1
#
_entry.id   AF-A0A8U0QEY0-F1
#
_cell.length_a   1.000
_cell.length_b   1.000
_cell.length_c   1.000
_cell.angle_alpha   90.00
_cell.angle_beta   90.00
_cell.angle_gamma   90.00
#
_symmetry.space_group_name_H-M   'P 1'
#
loop_
_entity.id
_entity.type
_entity.pdbx_description
1 polymer ?
#
loop_
_entity_poly.entity_id
_entity_poly.type
_entity_poly.pdbx_seq_one_letter_code
_entity_poly.pdbx_strand_id
1 'polypeptide(L)'
;MSVPLSGVELLRVCTVLQDCEAQLSVLGHIMPDTYRGRPEADKFVSADIAQVLEQQKGAEQNLKAARQFERESGRLSDATRELHRSQKELNRTLEENPLSPDNLAKVQRDSQFVAHVIADVLAELQEKGTFHSLLFAVGEEKRRKANLQDIIIREEGSQQRIKALQRQLLDIRKEKTLELQRREEMTAHLKDQLQGMKAKTGLERKYVKSSAELLVYQGQKINTHSEKQLEDEIRLQQKRLEEERRVHMETETFLKEHQTSLGEKLEVWMERYERDMEDKQQKLNSLRNNKANNLSQLQELAKKYRDIEQVVIEDRMEKEALRRKLEKEHMERDAATKIQSWWRGTLVRRGLGPYKKGKTPKSKEGKKGKKKK
;
A
#
# COMPACT_ATOMS: atom_id res chain seq x y z
N MET A 1 93.44 42.95 53.54
CA MET A 1 94.43 43.71 54.32
C MET A 1 94.86 42.84 55.51
N SER A 2 95.76 41.87 55.29
CA SER A 2 96.39 41.16 56.41
C SER A 2 97.42 42.09 57.05
N VAL A 3 97.32 42.29 58.36
CA VAL A 3 98.38 42.97 59.12
C VAL A 3 99.62 42.06 59.12
N PRO A 4 100.84 42.56 58.82
CA PRO A 4 102.05 41.74 58.92
C PRO A 4 102.26 41.30 60.37
N LEU A 5 102.55 40.01 60.56
CA LEU A 5 102.79 39.42 61.89
C LEU A 5 104.06 40.01 62.52
N SER A 6 104.09 40.22 63.84
CA SER A 6 105.34 40.64 64.49
C SER A 6 106.38 39.52 64.42
N GLY A 7 107.68 39.86 64.38
CA GLY A 7 108.73 38.87 64.10
C GLY A 7 108.76 37.67 65.07
N VAL A 8 108.39 37.88 66.33
CA VAL A 8 108.32 36.81 67.34
C VAL A 8 107.10 35.90 67.13
N GLU A 9 105.97 36.47 66.68
CA GLU A 9 104.76 35.71 66.34
C GLU A 9 104.95 34.94 65.04
N LEU A 10 105.58 35.56 64.03
CA LEU A 10 105.93 34.92 62.76
C LEU A 10 106.79 33.68 62.98
N LEU A 11 107.86 33.79 63.78
CA LEU A 11 108.72 32.67 64.14
C LEU A 11 107.94 31.53 64.80
N ARG A 12 107.07 31.84 65.77
CA ARG A 12 106.23 30.83 66.46
C ARG A 12 105.27 30.12 65.51
N VAL A 13 104.60 30.88 64.64
CA VAL A 13 103.66 30.32 63.65
C VAL A 13 104.41 29.44 62.65
N CYS A 14 105.56 29.87 62.14
CA CYS A 14 106.40 29.06 61.24
C CYS A 14 106.87 27.76 61.91
N THR A 15 107.34 27.78 63.16
CA THR A 15 107.78 26.54 63.85
C THR A 15 106.63 25.56 64.06
N VAL A 16 105.41 26.04 64.36
CA VAL A 16 104.23 25.18 64.53
C VAL A 16 103.80 24.61 63.18
N LEU A 17 103.77 25.41 62.11
CA LEU A 17 103.40 24.94 60.78
C LEU A 17 104.44 23.94 60.21
N GLN A 18 105.73 24.12 60.47
CA GLN A 18 106.79 23.16 60.11
C GLN A 18 106.63 21.82 60.83
N ASP A 19 106.28 21.85 62.12
CA ASP A 19 105.96 20.64 62.89
C ASP A 19 104.67 19.97 62.36
N CYS A 20 103.64 20.74 62.00
CA CYS A 20 102.45 20.21 61.34
C CYS A 20 102.75 19.56 59.97
N GLU A 21 103.59 20.17 59.14
CA GLU A 21 104.03 19.60 57.85
C GLU A 21 104.79 18.28 58.06
N ALA A 22 105.73 18.25 59.00
CA ALA A 22 106.47 17.05 59.37
C ALA A 22 105.54 15.94 59.89
N GLN A 23 104.58 16.27 60.75
CA GLN A 23 103.59 15.33 61.28
C GLN A 23 102.64 14.80 60.21
N LEU A 24 102.23 15.63 59.23
CA LEU A 24 101.42 15.19 58.09
C LEU A 24 102.20 14.27 57.14
N SER A 25 103.50 14.52 56.94
CA SER A 25 104.39 13.62 56.20
C SER A 25 104.52 12.26 56.89
N VAL A 26 104.73 12.26 58.22
CA VAL A 26 104.72 11.05 59.05
C VAL A 26 103.38 10.32 58.98
N LEU A 27 102.25 11.04 59.02
CA LEU A 27 100.91 10.47 58.91
C LEU A 27 100.71 9.78 57.54
N GLY A 28 101.14 10.42 56.45
CA GLY A 28 101.11 9.84 55.10
C GLY A 28 101.98 8.58 54.93
N HIS A 29 103.05 8.44 55.71
CA HIS A 29 103.84 7.20 55.76
C HIS A 29 103.21 6.11 56.64
N ILE A 30 102.46 6.50 57.68
CA ILE A 30 101.78 5.56 58.59
C ILE A 30 100.49 4.99 57.98
N MET A 31 99.80 5.78 57.14
CA MET A 31 98.48 5.50 56.57
C MET A 31 98.47 5.69 55.02
N PRO A 32 99.05 4.75 54.25
CA PRO A 32 99.07 4.79 52.79
C PRO A 32 97.72 4.40 52.15
N ASP A 33 97.52 4.79 50.88
CA ASP A 33 96.37 4.49 50.00
C ASP A 33 95.87 3.03 50.04
N THR A 34 96.73 2.07 50.38
CA THR A 34 96.35 0.67 50.55
C THR A 34 96.97 0.07 51.81
N TYR A 35 96.15 -0.58 52.65
CA TYR A 35 96.58 -1.35 53.83
C TYR A 35 97.24 -2.70 53.46
N ARG A 36 97.95 -2.76 52.33
CA ARG A 36 98.60 -3.96 51.79
C ARG A 36 99.86 -4.33 52.59
N GLY A 37 99.69 -4.69 53.86
CA GLY A 37 100.79 -5.09 54.73
C GLY A 37 100.57 -5.04 56.26
N ARG A 38 99.40 -4.62 56.79
CA ARG A 38 99.13 -4.64 58.25
C ARG A 38 98.13 -5.74 58.65
N PRO A 39 98.60 -6.96 59.01
CA PRO A 39 97.72 -8.11 59.22
C PRO A 39 96.90 -8.08 60.53
N GLU A 40 97.06 -7.08 61.40
CA GLU A 40 96.33 -7.02 62.68
C GLU A 40 95.05 -6.19 62.59
N ALA A 41 95.11 -5.00 61.98
CA ALA A 41 93.94 -4.16 61.74
C ALA A 41 92.98 -4.80 60.71
N ASP A 42 93.55 -5.41 59.66
CA ASP A 42 92.80 -6.12 58.62
C ASP A 42 92.06 -7.34 59.18
N LYS A 43 92.64 -8.07 60.15
CA LYS A 43 91.96 -9.20 60.84
C LYS A 43 90.73 -8.78 61.63
N PHE A 44 90.77 -7.64 62.32
CA PHE A 44 89.64 -7.21 63.15
C PHE A 44 88.44 -6.81 62.27
N VAL A 45 88.70 -5.96 61.28
CA VAL A 45 87.67 -5.48 60.34
C VAL A 45 87.16 -6.58 59.41
N SER A 46 88.02 -7.50 58.95
CA SER A 46 87.58 -8.64 58.15
C SER A 46 86.78 -9.67 58.96
N ALA A 47 87.03 -9.82 60.27
CA ALA A 47 86.22 -10.70 61.13
C ALA A 47 84.79 -10.18 61.28
N ASP A 48 84.62 -8.89 61.57
CA ASP A 48 83.30 -8.25 61.70
C ASP A 48 82.51 -8.34 60.37
N ILE A 49 83.16 -8.04 59.24
CA ILE A 49 82.55 -8.16 57.91
C ILE A 49 82.20 -9.62 57.57
N ALA A 50 83.07 -10.58 57.92
CA ALA A 50 82.81 -12.00 57.70
C ALA A 50 81.62 -12.50 58.53
N GLN A 51 81.46 -12.02 59.78
CA GLN A 51 80.31 -12.37 60.62
C GLN A 51 78.99 -11.88 60.01
N VAL A 52 78.95 -10.64 59.49
CA VAL A 52 77.73 -10.07 58.87
C VAL A 52 77.45 -10.72 57.50
N LEU A 53 78.48 -11.08 56.73
CA LEU A 53 78.33 -11.86 55.49
C LEU A 53 77.73 -13.25 55.75
N GLU A 54 78.16 -13.95 56.79
CA GLU A 54 77.60 -15.27 57.12
C GLU A 54 76.14 -15.15 57.63
N GLN A 55 75.80 -14.08 58.34
CA GLN A 55 74.41 -13.76 58.71
C GLN A 55 73.51 -13.50 57.48
N GLN A 56 73.97 -12.71 56.49
CA GLN A 56 73.25 -12.53 55.23
C GLN A 56 73.07 -13.86 54.50
N LYS A 57 74.14 -14.68 54.40
CA LYS A 57 74.12 -15.98 53.74
C LYS A 57 73.15 -16.95 54.42
N GLY A 58 73.01 -16.90 55.74
CA GLY A 58 71.97 -17.58 56.50
C GLY A 58 70.55 -17.08 56.15
N ALA A 59 70.34 -15.76 56.09
CA ALA A 59 69.05 -15.18 55.70
C ALA A 59 68.66 -15.53 54.24
N GLU A 60 69.61 -15.58 53.31
CA GLU A 60 69.37 -16.06 51.94
C GLU A 60 68.97 -17.53 51.88
N GLN A 61 69.60 -18.39 52.70
CA GLN A 61 69.23 -19.80 52.81
C GLN A 61 67.83 -19.96 53.41
N ASN A 62 67.49 -19.18 54.43
CA ASN A 62 66.14 -19.14 55.02
C ASN A 62 65.09 -18.71 53.99
N LEU A 63 65.37 -17.70 53.15
CA LEU A 63 64.47 -17.29 52.08
C LEU A 63 64.34 -18.36 50.98
N LYS A 64 65.45 -18.99 50.57
CA LYS A 64 65.43 -20.13 49.62
C LYS A 64 64.59 -21.30 50.15
N ALA A 65 64.72 -21.64 51.44
CA ALA A 65 63.88 -22.65 52.09
C ALA A 65 62.41 -22.23 52.17
N ALA A 66 62.12 -20.98 52.55
CA ALA A 66 60.74 -20.46 52.61
C ALA A 66 60.04 -20.44 51.23
N ARG A 67 60.79 -20.27 50.13
CA ARG A 67 60.26 -20.41 48.76
C ARG A 67 59.95 -21.86 48.36
N GLN A 68 60.68 -22.85 48.90
CA GLN A 68 60.43 -24.26 48.61
C GLN A 68 59.23 -24.82 49.39
N PHE A 69 58.91 -24.24 50.55
CA PHE A 69 57.75 -24.59 51.36
C PHE A 69 56.61 -23.55 51.18
N GLU A 70 55.96 -23.57 50.02
CA GLU A 70 54.89 -22.63 49.58
C GLU A 70 53.59 -22.62 50.43
N ARG A 71 53.60 -23.14 51.66
CA ARG A 71 52.38 -23.36 52.47
C ARG A 71 51.94 -22.16 53.32
N GLU A 72 52.79 -21.17 53.56
CA GLU A 72 52.48 -20.05 54.47
C GLU A 72 52.98 -18.70 53.91
N SER A 73 52.05 -17.86 53.44
CA SER A 73 52.34 -16.52 52.90
C SER A 73 53.06 -15.60 53.92
N GLY A 74 52.76 -15.74 55.20
CA GLY A 74 53.44 -15.01 56.28
C GLY A 74 54.94 -15.34 56.37
N ARG A 75 55.29 -16.64 56.34
CA ARG A 75 56.67 -17.12 56.48
C ARG A 75 57.59 -16.65 55.36
N LEU A 76 57.06 -16.56 54.13
CA LEU A 76 57.78 -15.98 52.99
C LEU A 76 57.97 -14.46 53.14
N SER A 77 56.97 -13.75 53.67
CA SER A 77 57.05 -12.31 53.94
C SER A 77 58.12 -12.00 54.99
N ASP A 78 58.15 -12.75 56.08
CA ASP A 78 59.09 -12.53 57.17
C ASP A 78 60.53 -12.92 56.80
N ALA A 79 60.75 -14.02 56.09
CA ALA A 79 62.08 -14.36 55.54
C ALA A 79 62.59 -13.29 54.54
N THR A 80 61.69 -12.66 53.78
CA THR A 80 62.05 -11.54 52.89
C THR A 80 62.43 -10.28 53.68
N ARG A 81 61.73 -10.00 54.80
CA ARG A 81 62.06 -8.90 55.72
C ARG A 81 63.38 -9.12 56.45
N GLU A 82 63.68 -10.36 56.87
CA GLU A 82 64.94 -10.73 57.49
C GLU A 82 66.11 -10.51 56.53
N LEU A 83 66.01 -10.99 55.28
CA LEU A 83 67.05 -10.74 54.27
C LEU A 83 67.25 -9.24 54.02
N HIS A 84 66.18 -8.46 53.91
CA HIS A 84 66.28 -7.00 53.74
C HIS A 84 66.94 -6.31 54.96
N ARG A 85 66.77 -6.84 56.17
CA ARG A 85 67.45 -6.34 57.38
C ARG A 85 68.94 -6.69 57.34
N SER A 86 69.30 -7.94 57.11
CA SER A 86 70.71 -8.37 57.07
C SER A 86 71.48 -7.70 55.94
N GLN A 87 70.86 -7.50 54.77
CA GLN A 87 71.48 -6.78 53.65
C GLN A 87 71.67 -5.28 53.95
N LYS A 88 70.76 -4.66 54.70
CA LYS A 88 70.94 -3.28 55.18
C LYS A 88 72.07 -3.18 56.22
N GLU A 89 72.21 -4.18 57.08
CA GLU A 89 73.27 -4.25 58.09
C GLU A 89 74.65 -4.51 57.47
N LEU A 90 74.74 -5.34 56.44
CA LEU A 90 75.93 -5.49 55.60
C LEU A 90 76.32 -4.15 54.94
N ASN A 91 75.38 -3.50 54.24
CA ASN A 91 75.69 -2.25 53.55
C ASN A 91 76.18 -1.18 54.55
N ARG A 92 75.52 -1.05 55.71
CA ARG A 92 75.96 -0.15 56.77
C ARG A 92 77.38 -0.48 57.27
N THR A 93 77.69 -1.75 57.54
CA THR A 93 79.02 -2.15 58.06
C THR A 93 80.13 -2.02 57.01
N LEU A 94 79.81 -2.09 55.72
CA LEU A 94 80.74 -1.78 54.63
C LEU A 94 80.93 -0.26 54.44
N GLU A 95 79.87 0.55 54.57
CA GLU A 95 79.90 2.02 54.47
C GLU A 95 80.61 2.67 55.68
N GLU A 96 80.34 2.18 56.89
CA GLU A 96 80.92 2.68 58.15
C GLU A 96 82.37 2.18 58.37
N ASN A 97 82.93 1.36 57.48
CA ASN A 97 84.27 0.82 57.61
C ASN A 97 85.36 1.93 57.49
N PRO A 98 86.13 2.22 58.56
CA PRO A 98 87.16 3.25 58.53
C PRO A 98 88.36 2.89 57.65
N LEU A 99 88.51 1.62 57.26
CA LEU A 99 89.56 1.10 56.37
C LEU A 99 89.05 0.80 54.95
N SER A 100 87.86 1.30 54.58
CA SER A 100 87.40 1.25 53.19
C SER A 100 88.41 1.96 52.26
N PRO A 101 88.74 1.41 51.07
CA PRO A 101 89.70 2.02 50.15
C PRO A 101 89.30 3.44 49.73
N ASP A 102 88.01 3.75 49.63
CA ASP A 102 87.52 5.10 49.31
C ASP A 102 87.74 6.08 50.47
N ASN A 103 87.58 5.62 51.71
CA ASN A 103 87.83 6.42 52.91
C ASN A 103 89.34 6.71 53.06
N LEU A 104 90.20 5.72 52.79
CA LEU A 104 91.65 5.86 52.81
C LEU A 104 92.15 6.79 51.70
N ALA A 105 91.71 6.59 50.46
CA ALA A 105 92.03 7.45 49.33
C ALA A 105 91.48 8.88 49.51
N LYS A 106 90.40 9.06 50.29
CA LYS A 106 89.95 10.40 50.71
C LYS A 106 90.88 11.00 51.76
N VAL A 107 91.17 10.29 52.86
CA VAL A 107 92.06 10.78 53.93
C VAL A 107 93.44 11.14 53.38
N GLN A 108 93.99 10.36 52.46
CA GLN A 108 95.26 10.70 51.83
C GLN A 108 95.17 11.95 50.95
N ARG A 109 94.12 12.12 50.13
CA ARG A 109 93.89 13.35 49.36
C ARG A 109 93.71 14.58 50.25
N ASP A 110 92.92 14.46 51.31
CA ASP A 110 92.69 15.54 52.28
C ASP A 110 94.00 15.90 53.02
N SER A 111 94.78 14.90 53.45
CA SER A 111 96.09 15.09 54.10
C SER A 111 97.12 15.71 53.15
N GLN A 112 97.16 15.28 51.89
CA GLN A 112 98.01 15.89 50.87
C GLN A 112 97.60 17.34 50.60
N PHE A 113 96.31 17.62 50.44
CA PHE A 113 95.81 18.98 50.25
C PHE A 113 96.19 19.91 51.40
N VAL A 114 96.00 19.47 52.65
CA VAL A 114 96.40 20.25 53.84
C VAL A 114 97.91 20.44 53.89
N ALA A 115 98.72 19.43 53.56
CA ALA A 115 100.18 19.57 53.51
C ALA A 115 100.63 20.60 52.45
N HIS A 116 100.06 20.58 51.24
CA HIS A 116 100.37 21.58 50.21
C HIS A 116 99.97 23.00 50.66
N VAL A 117 98.77 23.17 51.24
CA VAL A 117 98.34 24.48 51.76
C VAL A 117 99.25 24.97 52.89
N ILE A 118 99.73 24.07 53.77
CA ILE A 118 100.68 24.44 54.83
C ILE A 118 102.05 24.81 54.25
N ALA A 119 102.55 24.08 53.26
CA ALA A 119 103.81 24.40 52.59
C ALA A 119 103.76 25.75 51.85
N ASP A 120 102.68 26.03 51.11
CA ASP A 120 102.46 27.32 50.43
C ASP A 120 102.41 28.49 51.44
N VAL A 121 101.74 28.28 52.58
CA VAL A 121 101.64 29.28 53.65
C VAL A 121 102.97 29.46 54.38
N LEU A 122 103.73 28.40 54.62
CA LEU A 122 105.08 28.46 55.18
C LEU A 122 106.02 29.27 54.29
N ALA A 123 106.00 29.02 52.99
CA ALA A 123 106.79 29.79 52.02
C ALA A 123 106.36 31.27 52.00
N GLU A 124 105.07 31.58 51.96
CA GLU A 124 104.58 32.97 51.99
C GLU A 124 104.95 33.70 53.29
N LEU A 125 104.85 33.02 54.44
CA LEU A 125 105.21 33.58 55.74
C LEU A 125 106.71 33.84 55.85
N GLN A 126 107.56 32.92 55.37
CA GLN A 126 109.02 33.08 55.40
C GLN A 126 109.52 34.16 54.42
N GLU A 127 108.94 34.27 53.22
CA GLU A 127 109.37 35.26 52.22
C GLU A 127 108.79 36.66 52.46
N LYS A 128 107.51 36.75 52.85
CA LYS A 128 106.70 37.98 52.76
C LYS A 128 106.00 38.35 54.06
N GLY A 129 105.96 37.46 55.06
CA GLY A 129 105.28 37.70 56.34
C GLY A 129 103.75 37.79 56.24
N THR A 130 103.15 37.26 55.17
CA THR A 130 101.70 37.28 54.90
C THR A 130 101.12 35.87 54.71
N PHE A 131 99.78 35.76 54.70
CA PHE A 131 99.05 34.49 54.65
C PHE A 131 97.86 34.51 53.65
N HIS A 132 98.01 35.23 52.53
CA HIS A 132 96.97 35.35 51.51
C HIS A 132 96.68 34.01 50.81
N SER A 133 97.66 33.13 50.67
CA SER A 133 97.53 31.74 50.20
C SER A 133 96.46 30.97 50.99
N LEU A 134 96.53 31.01 52.33
CA LEU A 134 95.53 30.39 53.22
C LEU A 134 94.13 30.98 53.00
N LEU A 135 94.02 32.31 52.93
CA LEU A 135 92.74 32.99 52.72
C LEU A 135 92.13 32.65 51.35
N PHE A 136 92.98 32.52 50.31
CA PHE A 136 92.57 32.12 48.97
C PHE A 136 92.11 30.66 48.94
N ALA A 137 92.90 29.73 49.47
CA ALA A 137 92.56 28.30 49.54
C ALA A 137 91.26 28.05 50.33
N VAL A 138 91.11 28.67 51.51
CA VAL A 138 89.86 28.59 52.30
C VAL A 138 88.69 29.26 51.57
N GLY A 139 88.93 30.32 50.80
CA GLY A 139 87.92 30.95 49.95
C GLY A 139 87.44 30.05 48.83
N GLU A 140 88.37 29.40 48.12
CA GLU A 140 88.09 28.42 47.07
C GLU A 140 87.35 27.20 47.60
N GLU A 141 87.78 26.61 48.72
CA GLU A 141 87.07 25.48 49.32
C GLU A 141 85.66 25.84 49.80
N LYS A 142 85.44 27.06 50.33
CA LYS A 142 84.09 27.56 50.63
C LYS A 142 83.24 27.67 49.37
N ARG A 143 83.78 28.14 48.24
CA ARG A 143 83.07 28.19 46.94
C ARG A 143 82.76 26.79 46.41
N ARG A 144 83.74 25.87 46.43
CA ARG A 144 83.57 24.47 46.01
C ARG A 144 82.48 23.79 46.83
N LYS A 145 82.49 23.94 48.16
CA LYS A 145 81.45 23.41 49.04
C LYS A 145 80.06 23.99 48.74
N ALA A 146 79.94 25.30 48.54
CA ALA A 146 78.67 25.93 48.18
C ALA A 146 78.14 25.41 46.82
N ASN A 147 79.00 25.35 45.80
CA ASN A 147 78.65 24.80 44.48
C ASN A 147 78.17 23.35 44.56
N LEU A 148 78.81 22.51 45.37
CA LEU A 148 78.39 21.13 45.62
C LEU A 148 77.02 21.06 46.31
N GLN A 149 76.78 21.91 47.32
CA GLN A 149 75.47 22.01 47.97
C GLN A 149 74.36 22.44 47.00
N ASP A 150 74.62 23.43 46.14
CA ASP A 150 73.67 23.84 45.10
C ASP A 150 73.42 22.75 44.05
N ILE A 151 74.41 21.92 43.73
CA ILE A 151 74.23 20.75 42.86
C ILE A 151 73.33 19.72 43.54
N ILE A 152 73.57 19.40 44.81
CA ILE A 152 72.77 18.45 45.60
C ILE A 152 71.30 18.90 45.66
N ILE A 153 71.03 20.15 46.05
CA ILE A 153 69.66 20.69 46.14
C ILE A 153 68.94 20.65 44.78
N ARG A 154 69.64 20.97 43.68
CA ARG A 154 69.09 20.90 42.32
C ARG A 154 68.82 19.47 41.87
N GLU A 155 69.69 18.52 42.23
CA GLU A 155 69.50 17.10 41.93
C GLU A 155 68.33 16.52 42.73
N GLU A 156 68.25 16.75 44.03
CA GLU A 156 67.12 16.34 44.88
C GLU A 156 65.79 16.90 44.35
N GLY A 157 65.73 18.19 44.03
CA GLY A 157 64.54 18.83 43.44
C GLY A 157 64.20 18.28 42.04
N SER A 158 65.18 17.78 41.29
CA SER A 158 64.96 17.13 39.99
C SER A 158 64.46 15.70 40.16
N GLN A 159 65.01 14.92 41.09
CA GLN A 159 64.51 13.60 41.45
C GLN A 159 63.09 13.64 42.02
N GLN A 160 62.74 14.65 42.82
CA GLN A 160 61.37 14.84 43.30
C GLN A 160 60.40 15.12 42.13
N ARG A 161 60.80 15.97 41.17
CA ARG A 161 60.02 16.23 39.94
C ARG A 161 59.86 14.98 39.08
N ILE A 162 60.92 14.19 38.89
CA ILE A 162 60.87 12.90 38.17
C ILE A 162 59.89 11.94 38.86
N LYS A 163 59.98 11.79 40.18
CA LYS A 163 59.05 10.94 40.97
C LYS A 163 57.59 11.43 40.87
N ALA A 164 57.36 12.73 40.83
CA ALA A 164 56.02 13.30 40.64
C ALA A 164 55.47 13.02 39.23
N LEU A 165 56.26 13.27 38.19
CA LEU A 165 55.88 12.99 36.79
C LEU A 165 55.64 11.49 36.54
N GLN A 166 56.44 10.61 37.14
CA GLN A 166 56.23 9.15 37.08
C GLN A 166 54.89 8.74 37.69
N ARG A 167 54.49 9.33 38.83
CA ARG A 167 53.16 9.09 39.43
C ARG A 167 52.04 9.59 38.51
N GLN A 168 52.13 10.82 38.01
CA GLN A 168 51.15 11.39 37.08
C GLN A 168 50.99 10.53 35.82
N LEU A 169 52.10 10.03 35.24
CA LEU A 169 52.06 9.11 34.10
C LEU A 169 51.37 7.78 34.43
N LEU A 170 51.58 7.23 35.62
CA LEU A 170 50.90 6.01 36.07
C LEU A 170 49.40 6.25 36.27
N ASP A 171 49.02 7.38 36.85
CA ASP A 171 47.62 7.70 37.14
C ASP A 171 46.84 8.04 35.86
N ILE A 172 47.44 8.78 34.91
CA ILE A 172 46.87 8.99 33.56
C ILE A 172 46.69 7.65 32.83
N ARG A 173 47.66 6.72 32.93
CA ARG A 173 47.52 5.38 32.32
C ARG A 173 46.37 4.57 32.93
N LYS A 174 46.20 4.61 34.26
CA LYS A 174 45.06 3.96 34.95
C LYS A 174 43.73 4.60 34.55
N GLU A 175 43.66 5.92 34.52
CA GLU A 175 42.46 6.64 34.10
C GLU A 175 42.08 6.26 32.67
N LYS A 176 43.03 6.27 31.73
CA LYS A 176 42.77 5.93 30.33
C LYS A 176 42.40 4.46 30.11
N THR A 177 42.95 3.53 30.89
CA THR A 177 42.51 2.13 30.83
C THR A 177 41.07 1.96 31.35
N LEU A 178 40.70 2.63 32.45
CA LEU A 178 39.31 2.66 32.96
C LEU A 178 38.33 3.38 32.00
N GLU A 179 38.80 4.39 31.26
CA GLU A 179 38.00 5.11 30.27
C GLU A 179 37.79 4.29 28.99
N LEU A 180 38.79 3.49 28.58
CA LEU A 180 38.68 2.52 27.50
C LEU A 180 37.70 1.39 27.87
N GLN A 181 37.85 0.77 29.04
CA GLN A 181 36.93 -0.27 29.53
C GLN A 181 35.47 0.21 29.53
N ARG A 182 35.19 1.40 30.06
CA ARG A 182 33.84 2.00 30.03
C ARG A 182 33.31 2.22 28.61
N ARG A 183 34.17 2.56 27.64
CA ARG A 183 33.77 2.66 26.22
C ARG A 183 33.55 1.30 25.57
N GLU A 184 34.32 0.29 25.93
CA GLU A 184 34.15 -1.09 25.47
C GLU A 184 32.84 -1.69 25.98
N GLU A 185 32.52 -1.52 27.27
CA GLU A 185 31.24 -1.89 27.89
C GLU A 185 30.05 -1.21 27.20
N MET A 186 30.11 0.11 26.99
CA MET A 186 29.09 0.86 26.26
C MET A 186 28.94 0.35 24.82
N THR A 187 30.06 0.04 24.15
CA THR A 187 30.06 -0.51 22.78
C THR A 187 29.44 -1.90 22.73
N ALA A 188 29.67 -2.75 23.73
CA ALA A 188 29.00 -4.06 23.86
C ALA A 188 27.50 -3.88 24.08
N HIS A 189 27.10 -3.04 25.03
CA HIS A 189 25.69 -2.77 25.31
C HIS A 189 24.91 -2.25 24.10
N LEU A 190 25.49 -1.31 23.34
CA LEU A 190 24.88 -0.78 22.11
C LEU A 190 24.81 -1.82 20.99
N LYS A 191 25.78 -2.76 20.90
CA LYS A 191 25.72 -3.89 19.96
C LYS A 191 24.58 -4.84 20.32
N ASP A 192 24.42 -5.18 21.60
CA ASP A 192 23.35 -6.06 22.08
C ASP A 192 21.97 -5.43 21.86
N GLN A 193 21.80 -4.13 22.18
CA GLN A 193 20.57 -3.39 21.86
C GLN A 193 20.27 -3.42 20.35
N LEU A 194 21.27 -3.15 19.50
CA LEU A 194 21.11 -3.15 18.04
C LEU A 194 20.75 -4.56 17.52
N GLN A 195 21.33 -5.62 18.07
CA GLN A 195 21.00 -7.00 17.70
C GLN A 195 19.58 -7.38 18.16
N GLY A 196 19.18 -7.00 19.37
CA GLY A 196 17.82 -7.17 19.87
C GLY A 196 16.78 -6.43 19.03
N MET A 197 17.03 -5.17 18.66
CA MET A 197 16.18 -4.41 17.75
C MET A 197 16.09 -5.06 16.36
N LYS A 198 17.23 -5.48 15.77
CA LYS A 198 17.24 -6.17 14.47
C LYS A 198 16.41 -7.47 14.51
N ALA A 199 16.51 -8.25 15.57
CA ALA A 199 15.72 -9.47 15.76
C ALA A 199 14.22 -9.16 15.89
N LYS A 200 13.86 -8.20 16.76
CA LYS A 200 12.48 -7.75 16.97
C LYS A 200 11.85 -7.24 15.67
N THR A 201 12.46 -6.27 14.99
CA THR A 201 11.97 -5.73 13.71
C THR A 201 11.95 -6.78 12.61
N GLY A 202 12.85 -7.77 12.64
CA GLY A 202 12.81 -8.92 11.73
C GLY A 202 11.58 -9.81 11.93
N LEU A 203 11.18 -10.06 13.18
CA LEU A 203 9.98 -10.80 13.53
C LEU A 203 8.71 -10.00 13.22
N GLU A 204 8.65 -8.73 13.62
CA GLU A 204 7.54 -7.81 13.34
C GLU A 204 7.28 -7.71 11.83
N ARG A 205 8.34 -7.57 11.01
CA ARG A 205 8.21 -7.55 9.54
C ARG A 205 7.64 -8.85 8.98
N LYS A 206 8.06 -10.02 9.49
CA LYS A 206 7.50 -11.32 9.08
C LYS A 206 6.03 -11.44 9.47
N TYR A 207 5.67 -11.02 10.68
CA TYR A 207 4.30 -11.05 11.17
C TYR A 207 3.38 -10.14 10.37
N VAL A 208 3.75 -8.86 10.19
CA VAL A 208 2.99 -7.89 9.39
C VAL A 208 2.84 -8.36 7.95
N LYS A 209 3.91 -8.87 7.34
CA LYS A 209 3.86 -9.46 5.99
C LYS A 209 2.87 -10.62 5.91
N SER A 210 3.00 -11.62 6.79
CA SER A 210 2.12 -12.80 6.80
C SER A 210 0.66 -12.45 7.08
N SER A 211 0.40 -11.43 7.93
CA SER A 211 -0.94 -10.93 8.21
C SER A 211 -1.56 -10.24 6.99
N ALA A 212 -0.80 -9.37 6.32
CA ALA A 212 -1.23 -8.73 5.07
C ALA A 212 -1.47 -9.73 3.94
N GLU A 213 -0.59 -10.71 3.77
CA GLU A 213 -0.76 -11.80 2.79
C GLU A 213 -2.01 -12.64 3.09
N LEU A 214 -2.28 -12.94 4.36
CA LEU A 214 -3.49 -13.66 4.77
C LEU A 214 -4.78 -12.85 4.49
N LEU A 215 -4.79 -11.56 4.80
CA LEU A 215 -5.92 -10.67 4.53
C LEU A 215 -6.22 -10.57 3.03
N VAL A 216 -5.17 -10.39 2.20
CA VAL A 216 -5.30 -10.38 0.73
C VAL A 216 -5.83 -11.74 0.23
N TYR A 217 -5.29 -12.85 0.72
CA TYR A 217 -5.74 -14.20 0.34
C TYR A 217 -7.21 -14.45 0.72
N GLN A 218 -7.64 -14.06 1.92
CA GLN A 218 -9.03 -14.17 2.37
C GLN A 218 -9.96 -13.32 1.50
N GLY A 219 -9.60 -12.06 1.24
CA GLY A 219 -10.36 -11.17 0.36
C GLY A 219 -10.49 -11.74 -1.06
N GLN A 220 -9.38 -12.23 -1.65
CA GLN A 220 -9.39 -12.90 -2.94
C GLN A 220 -10.29 -14.14 -2.95
N LYS A 221 -10.28 -14.96 -1.89
CA LYS A 221 -11.14 -16.16 -1.79
C LYS A 221 -12.63 -15.83 -1.68
N ILE A 222 -12.99 -14.79 -0.93
CA ILE A 222 -14.38 -14.34 -0.81
C ILE A 222 -14.85 -13.75 -2.15
N ASN A 223 -14.06 -12.86 -2.75
CA ASN A 223 -14.40 -12.22 -4.02
C ASN A 223 -14.53 -13.26 -5.15
N THR A 224 -13.56 -14.16 -5.32
CA THR A 224 -13.63 -15.21 -6.36
C THR A 224 -14.72 -16.25 -6.13
N HIS A 225 -15.29 -16.34 -4.92
CA HIS A 225 -16.50 -17.14 -4.69
C HIS A 225 -17.76 -16.37 -5.10
N SER A 226 -17.86 -15.10 -4.70
CA SER A 226 -18.96 -14.19 -5.09
C SER A 226 -19.04 -13.99 -6.61
N GLU A 227 -17.90 -13.76 -7.27
CA GLU A 227 -17.80 -13.67 -8.73
C GLU A 227 -18.35 -14.93 -9.42
N LYS A 228 -18.01 -16.12 -8.93
CA LYS A 228 -18.53 -17.38 -9.47
C LYS A 228 -20.03 -17.56 -9.25
N GLN A 229 -20.55 -17.17 -8.09
CA GLN A 229 -21.99 -17.18 -7.84
C GLN A 229 -22.73 -16.29 -8.84
N LEU A 230 -22.22 -15.06 -9.05
CA LEU A 230 -22.78 -14.12 -10.03
C LEU A 230 -22.62 -14.62 -11.48
N GLU A 231 -21.51 -15.24 -11.85
CA GLU A 231 -21.33 -15.89 -13.16
C GLU A 231 -22.35 -16.99 -13.41
N ASP A 232 -22.59 -17.85 -12.42
CA ASP A 232 -23.55 -18.95 -12.54
C ASP A 232 -25.01 -18.45 -12.54
N GLU A 233 -25.32 -17.38 -11.80
CA GLU A 233 -26.60 -16.67 -11.92
C GLU A 233 -26.79 -16.05 -13.31
N ILE A 234 -25.78 -15.36 -13.86
CA ILE A 234 -25.83 -14.79 -15.22
C ILE A 234 -26.06 -15.90 -16.25
N ARG A 235 -25.35 -17.04 -16.15
CA ARG A 235 -25.56 -18.20 -17.03
C ARG A 235 -26.98 -18.78 -16.90
N LEU A 236 -27.55 -18.83 -15.70
CA LEU A 236 -28.91 -19.30 -15.48
C LEU A 236 -29.95 -18.36 -16.10
N GLN A 237 -29.79 -17.04 -15.93
CA GLN A 237 -30.69 -16.06 -16.53
C GLN A 237 -30.58 -16.04 -18.07
N GLN A 238 -29.37 -16.21 -18.62
CA GLN A 238 -29.17 -16.35 -20.06
C GLN A 238 -29.91 -17.56 -20.63
N LYS A 239 -29.86 -18.72 -19.95
CA LYS A 239 -30.63 -19.92 -20.38
C LYS A 239 -32.14 -19.67 -20.36
N ARG A 240 -32.67 -19.13 -19.25
CA ARG A 240 -34.10 -18.79 -19.14
C ARG A 240 -34.55 -17.80 -20.21
N LEU A 241 -33.74 -16.79 -20.50
CA LEU A 241 -34.03 -15.79 -21.52
C LEU A 241 -34.05 -16.38 -22.93
N GLU A 242 -33.22 -17.39 -23.21
CA GLU A 242 -33.25 -18.11 -24.49
C GLU A 242 -34.44 -19.08 -24.58
N GLU A 243 -34.79 -19.75 -23.46
CA GLU A 243 -36.01 -20.56 -23.35
C GLU A 243 -37.28 -19.72 -23.60
N GLU A 244 -37.41 -18.57 -22.94
CA GLU A 244 -38.51 -17.61 -23.14
C GLU A 244 -38.56 -17.07 -24.58
N ARG A 245 -37.41 -16.73 -25.19
CA ARG A 245 -37.35 -16.32 -26.61
C ARG A 245 -37.86 -17.40 -27.54
N ARG A 246 -37.47 -18.65 -27.30
CA ARG A 246 -37.91 -19.80 -28.08
C ARG A 246 -39.41 -20.01 -27.94
N VAL A 247 -39.95 -20.02 -26.72
CA VAL A 247 -41.38 -20.18 -26.45
C VAL A 247 -42.20 -19.03 -27.06
N HIS A 248 -41.70 -17.78 -26.97
CA HIS A 248 -42.32 -16.64 -27.64
C HIS A 248 -42.35 -16.83 -29.16
N MET A 249 -41.23 -17.25 -29.77
CA MET A 249 -41.17 -17.49 -31.22
C MET A 249 -42.14 -18.59 -31.66
N GLU A 250 -42.19 -19.72 -30.95
CA GLU A 250 -43.12 -20.83 -31.22
C GLU A 250 -44.59 -20.37 -31.08
N THR A 251 -44.89 -19.55 -30.07
CA THR A 251 -46.23 -18.97 -29.86
C THR A 251 -46.60 -17.97 -30.96
N GLU A 252 -45.67 -17.10 -31.36
CA GLU A 252 -45.87 -16.12 -32.42
C GLU A 252 -46.09 -16.78 -33.78
N THR A 253 -45.34 -17.85 -34.10
CA THR A 253 -45.56 -18.63 -35.32
C THR A 253 -46.93 -19.30 -35.32
N PHE A 254 -47.32 -19.96 -34.23
CA PHE A 254 -48.64 -20.58 -34.09
C PHE A 254 -49.79 -19.57 -34.26
N LEU A 255 -49.67 -18.38 -33.65
CA LEU A 255 -50.70 -17.34 -33.78
C LEU A 255 -50.78 -16.78 -35.21
N LYS A 256 -49.66 -16.62 -35.91
CA LYS A 256 -49.64 -16.22 -37.33
C LYS A 256 -50.25 -17.27 -38.26
N GLU A 257 -49.94 -18.55 -38.04
CA GLU A 257 -50.55 -19.68 -38.77
C GLU A 257 -52.07 -19.75 -38.52
N HIS A 258 -52.52 -19.52 -37.28
CA HIS A 258 -53.93 -19.46 -36.98
C HIS A 258 -54.62 -18.25 -37.63
N GLN A 259 -53.99 -17.07 -37.60
CA GLN A 259 -54.49 -15.85 -38.23
C GLN A 259 -54.61 -15.99 -39.76
N THR A 260 -53.61 -16.58 -40.42
CA THR A 260 -53.65 -16.85 -41.87
C THR A 260 -54.75 -17.84 -42.21
N SER A 261 -54.87 -18.96 -41.49
CA SER A 261 -55.96 -19.92 -41.71
C SER A 261 -57.36 -19.35 -41.45
N LEU A 262 -57.52 -18.40 -40.52
CA LEU A 262 -58.77 -17.66 -40.34
C LEU A 262 -59.03 -16.66 -41.48
N GLY A 263 -57.97 -16.01 -41.98
CA GLY A 263 -58.04 -15.13 -43.16
C GLY A 263 -58.50 -15.87 -44.41
N GLU A 264 -57.88 -17.00 -44.73
CA GLU A 264 -58.26 -17.88 -45.85
C GLU A 264 -59.74 -18.33 -45.75
N LYS A 265 -60.17 -18.75 -44.55
CA LYS A 265 -61.58 -19.14 -44.32
C LYS A 265 -62.52 -17.96 -44.54
N LEU A 266 -62.15 -16.77 -44.06
CA LEU A 266 -62.94 -15.56 -44.22
C LEU A 266 -63.06 -15.18 -45.71
N GLU A 267 -61.98 -15.27 -46.48
CA GLU A 267 -61.96 -15.05 -47.93
C GLU A 267 -62.90 -16.01 -48.66
N VAL A 268 -62.82 -17.32 -48.38
CA VAL A 268 -63.75 -18.33 -48.93
C VAL A 268 -65.21 -18.04 -48.58
N TRP A 269 -65.50 -17.55 -47.36
CA TRP A 269 -66.86 -17.16 -46.97
C TRP A 269 -67.32 -15.86 -47.64
N MET A 270 -66.43 -14.88 -47.87
CA MET A 270 -66.74 -13.66 -48.63
C MET A 270 -67.05 -14.00 -50.09
N GLU A 271 -66.17 -14.74 -50.77
CA GLU A 271 -66.42 -15.18 -52.16
C GLU A 271 -67.73 -15.95 -52.31
N ARG A 272 -68.06 -16.80 -51.31
CA ARG A 272 -69.32 -17.54 -51.31
C ARG A 272 -70.51 -16.58 -51.13
N TYR A 273 -70.43 -15.66 -50.19
CA TYR A 273 -71.48 -14.67 -49.94
C TYR A 273 -71.71 -13.79 -51.17
N GLU A 274 -70.64 -13.33 -51.84
CA GLU A 274 -70.70 -12.55 -53.08
C GLU A 274 -71.37 -13.36 -54.19
N ARG A 275 -70.94 -14.61 -54.43
CA ARG A 275 -71.60 -15.51 -55.39
C ARG A 275 -73.08 -15.75 -55.07
N ASP A 276 -73.41 -16.07 -53.82
CA ASP A 276 -74.80 -16.27 -53.38
C ASP A 276 -75.63 -14.98 -53.56
N MET A 277 -75.06 -13.80 -53.32
CA MET A 277 -75.71 -12.50 -53.55
C MET A 277 -75.90 -12.19 -55.04
N GLU A 278 -74.91 -12.44 -55.89
CA GLU A 278 -75.03 -12.31 -57.35
C GLU A 278 -76.11 -13.24 -57.89
N ASP A 279 -76.10 -14.52 -57.47
CA ASP A 279 -77.11 -15.52 -57.83
C ASP A 279 -78.53 -15.06 -57.46
N LYS A 280 -78.71 -14.49 -56.27
CA LYS A 280 -79.99 -13.95 -55.80
C LYS A 280 -80.38 -12.68 -56.59
N GLN A 281 -79.43 -11.81 -56.90
CA GLN A 281 -79.67 -10.61 -57.70
C GLN A 281 -80.04 -10.96 -59.15
N GLN A 282 -79.40 -11.96 -59.75
CA GLN A 282 -79.75 -12.50 -61.06
C GLN A 282 -81.16 -13.12 -61.06
N LYS A 283 -81.51 -13.93 -60.05
CA LYS A 283 -82.86 -14.49 -59.87
C LYS A 283 -83.92 -13.40 -59.66
N LEU A 284 -83.59 -12.34 -58.93
CA LEU A 284 -84.46 -11.18 -58.72
C LEU A 284 -84.66 -10.40 -60.03
N ASN A 285 -83.59 -10.19 -60.80
CA ASN A 285 -83.65 -9.54 -62.11
C ASN A 285 -84.46 -10.35 -63.13
N SER A 286 -84.29 -11.67 -63.20
CA SER A 286 -85.07 -12.53 -64.09
C SER A 286 -86.55 -12.57 -63.71
N LEU A 287 -86.88 -12.60 -62.42
CA LEU A 287 -88.27 -12.46 -61.94
C LEU A 287 -88.87 -11.08 -62.23
N ARG A 288 -88.08 -10.00 -62.13
CA ARG A 288 -88.52 -8.65 -62.56
C ARG A 288 -88.81 -8.59 -64.05
N ASN A 289 -87.92 -9.15 -64.88
CA ASN A 289 -88.09 -9.21 -66.33
C ASN A 289 -89.31 -10.05 -66.72
N ASN A 290 -89.49 -11.22 -66.10
CA ASN A 290 -90.67 -12.06 -66.30
C ASN A 290 -91.97 -11.36 -65.87
N LYS A 291 -91.96 -10.62 -64.74
CA LYS A 291 -93.09 -9.80 -64.32
C LYS A 291 -93.40 -8.68 -65.33
N ALA A 292 -92.37 -8.01 -65.86
CA ALA A 292 -92.53 -6.97 -66.88
C ALA A 292 -93.10 -7.54 -68.19
N ASN A 293 -92.59 -8.68 -68.65
CA ASN A 293 -93.08 -9.38 -69.85
C ASN A 293 -94.52 -9.88 -69.69
N ASN A 294 -94.86 -10.44 -68.52
CA ASN A 294 -96.23 -10.85 -68.24
C ASN A 294 -97.18 -9.64 -68.17
N LEU A 295 -96.71 -8.50 -67.64
CA LEU A 295 -97.48 -7.26 -67.61
C LEU A 295 -97.70 -6.69 -69.02
N SER A 296 -96.70 -6.69 -69.91
CA SER A 296 -96.88 -6.25 -71.29
C SER A 296 -97.80 -7.19 -72.07
N GLN A 297 -97.68 -8.51 -71.92
CA GLN A 297 -98.62 -9.48 -72.49
C GLN A 297 -100.05 -9.28 -71.99
N LEU A 298 -100.25 -9.00 -70.69
CA LEU A 298 -101.57 -8.67 -70.14
C LEU A 298 -102.11 -7.35 -70.68
N GLN A 299 -101.26 -6.32 -70.87
CA GLN A 299 -101.66 -5.06 -71.50
C GLN A 299 -102.03 -5.24 -72.98
N GLU A 300 -101.29 -6.04 -73.73
CA GLU A 300 -101.61 -6.40 -75.11
C GLU A 300 -102.92 -7.19 -75.21
N LEU A 301 -103.14 -8.18 -74.34
CA LEU A 301 -104.39 -8.93 -74.28
C LEU A 301 -105.56 -8.01 -73.90
N ALA A 302 -105.40 -7.17 -72.88
CA ALA A 302 -106.42 -6.20 -72.48
C ALA A 302 -106.73 -5.17 -73.58
N LYS A 303 -105.74 -4.81 -74.42
CA LYS A 303 -105.96 -4.01 -75.63
C LYS A 303 -106.76 -4.81 -76.67
N LYS A 304 -106.33 -6.03 -77.02
CA LYS A 304 -107.05 -6.91 -77.96
C LYS A 304 -108.50 -7.16 -77.53
N TYR A 305 -108.76 -7.34 -76.24
CA TYR A 305 -110.13 -7.47 -75.71
C TYR A 305 -110.94 -6.18 -75.89
N ARG A 306 -110.39 -5.00 -75.58
CA ARG A 306 -111.07 -3.72 -75.84
C ARG A 306 -111.35 -3.50 -77.33
N ASP A 307 -110.38 -3.80 -78.19
CA ASP A 307 -110.52 -3.67 -79.65
C ASP A 307 -111.65 -4.59 -80.15
N ILE A 308 -111.75 -5.83 -79.66
CA ILE A 308 -112.83 -6.79 -80.00
C ILE A 308 -114.18 -6.36 -79.39
N GLU A 309 -114.22 -5.93 -78.13
CA GLU A 309 -115.43 -5.43 -77.47
C GLU A 309 -116.00 -4.21 -78.20
N GLN A 310 -115.12 -3.29 -78.65
CA GLN A 310 -115.52 -2.14 -79.46
C GLN A 310 -116.16 -2.60 -80.78
N VAL A 311 -115.55 -3.53 -81.52
CA VAL A 311 -116.14 -4.10 -82.75
C VAL A 311 -117.49 -4.78 -82.49
N VAL A 312 -117.65 -5.49 -81.37
CA VAL A 312 -118.93 -6.13 -80.99
C VAL A 312 -120.00 -5.09 -80.61
N ILE A 313 -119.61 -3.99 -79.94
CA ILE A 313 -120.51 -2.87 -79.65
C ILE A 313 -120.92 -2.16 -80.94
N GLU A 314 -119.99 -1.94 -81.87
CA GLU A 314 -120.24 -1.34 -83.19
C GLU A 314 -121.22 -2.20 -84.00
N ASP A 315 -120.97 -3.51 -84.17
CA ASP A 315 -121.89 -4.45 -84.83
C ASP A 315 -123.29 -4.49 -84.15
N ARG A 316 -123.34 -4.45 -82.82
CA ARG A 316 -124.61 -4.39 -82.08
C ARG A 316 -125.36 -3.08 -82.33
N MET A 317 -124.65 -1.95 -82.35
CA MET A 317 -125.22 -0.63 -82.65
C MET A 317 -125.72 -0.56 -84.09
N GLU A 318 -124.99 -1.13 -85.06
CA GLU A 318 -125.43 -1.25 -86.45
C GLU A 318 -126.69 -2.12 -86.58
N LYS A 319 -126.74 -3.28 -85.90
CA LYS A 319 -127.93 -4.16 -85.87
C LYS A 319 -129.14 -3.49 -85.22
N GLU A 320 -128.94 -2.73 -84.14
CA GLU A 320 -130.03 -1.93 -83.54
C GLU A 320 -130.47 -0.77 -84.43
N ALA A 321 -129.55 -0.09 -85.11
CA ALA A 321 -129.89 0.95 -86.08
C ALA A 321 -130.66 0.38 -87.28
N LEU A 322 -130.30 -0.82 -87.74
CA LEU A 322 -131.01 -1.54 -88.79
C LEU A 322 -132.42 -1.96 -88.35
N ARG A 323 -132.59 -2.46 -87.11
CA ARG A 323 -133.92 -2.74 -86.55
C ARG A 323 -134.78 -1.48 -86.43
N ARG A 324 -134.24 -0.37 -85.90
CA ARG A 324 -134.96 0.92 -85.81
C ARG A 324 -135.38 1.45 -87.19
N LYS A 325 -134.60 1.20 -88.26
CA LYS A 325 -135.01 1.50 -89.64
C LYS A 325 -136.20 0.64 -90.08
N LEU A 326 -136.11 -0.68 -89.92
CA LEU A 326 -137.19 -1.62 -90.26
C LEU A 326 -138.49 -1.34 -89.49
N GLU A 327 -138.39 -1.01 -88.20
CA GLU A 327 -139.53 -0.63 -87.35
C GLU A 327 -140.18 0.67 -87.80
N LYS A 328 -139.38 1.69 -88.19
CA LYS A 328 -139.91 2.93 -88.80
C LYS A 328 -140.64 2.64 -90.11
N GLU A 329 -140.05 1.87 -91.01
CA GLU A 329 -140.72 1.49 -92.26
C GLU A 329 -142.00 0.67 -92.00
N HIS A 330 -142.03 -0.19 -90.97
CA HIS A 330 -143.25 -0.92 -90.58
C HIS A 330 -144.33 0.04 -90.07
N MET A 331 -143.96 0.98 -89.20
CA MET A 331 -144.87 2.02 -88.70
C MET A 331 -145.40 2.92 -89.82
N GLU A 332 -144.57 3.25 -90.82
CA GLU A 332 -144.98 3.98 -92.03
C GLU A 332 -145.95 3.15 -92.90
N ARG A 333 -145.70 1.85 -93.07
CA ARG A 333 -146.63 0.92 -93.76
C ARG A 333 -147.96 0.77 -93.01
N ASP A 334 -147.94 0.69 -91.68
CA ASP A 334 -149.14 0.64 -90.85
C ASP A 334 -149.92 1.96 -90.88
N ALA A 335 -149.23 3.10 -90.84
CA ALA A 335 -149.84 4.42 -90.99
C ALA A 335 -150.49 4.56 -92.37
N ALA A 336 -149.79 4.17 -93.45
CA ALA A 336 -150.34 4.13 -94.80
C ALA A 336 -151.57 3.19 -94.88
N THR A 337 -151.55 2.05 -94.19
CA THR A 337 -152.68 1.10 -94.13
C THR A 337 -153.86 1.67 -93.34
N LYS A 338 -153.62 2.39 -92.24
CA LYS A 338 -154.65 3.12 -91.48
C LYS A 338 -155.27 4.27 -92.29
N ILE A 339 -154.47 5.01 -93.05
CA ILE A 339 -154.96 6.06 -93.97
C ILE A 339 -155.79 5.44 -95.09
N GLN A 340 -155.31 4.36 -95.72
CA GLN A 340 -156.06 3.65 -96.76
C GLN A 340 -157.38 3.05 -96.26
N SER A 341 -157.43 2.52 -95.04
CA SER A 341 -158.66 1.94 -94.45
C SER A 341 -159.62 3.02 -93.95
N TRP A 342 -159.13 4.14 -93.40
CA TRP A 342 -159.94 5.31 -93.08
C TRP A 342 -160.58 5.92 -94.33
N TRP A 343 -159.83 6.07 -95.42
CA TRP A 343 -160.35 6.57 -96.70
C TRP A 343 -161.41 5.62 -97.29
N ARG A 344 -161.12 4.32 -97.36
CA ARG A 344 -162.08 3.28 -97.80
C ARG A 344 -163.36 3.26 -96.94
N GLY A 345 -163.24 3.43 -95.61
CA GLY A 345 -164.40 3.52 -94.71
C GLY A 345 -165.20 4.82 -94.84
N THR A 346 -164.55 5.91 -95.23
CA THR A 346 -165.19 7.22 -95.46
C THR A 346 -165.99 7.24 -96.76
N LEU A 347 -165.47 6.61 -97.82
CA LEU A 347 -166.19 6.36 -99.07
C LEU A 347 -167.52 5.61 -98.83
N VAL A 348 -167.52 4.59 -97.97
CA VAL A 348 -168.72 3.80 -97.63
C VAL A 348 -169.75 4.61 -96.82
N ARG A 349 -169.32 5.52 -95.93
CA ARG A 349 -170.22 6.25 -95.03
C ARG A 349 -170.79 7.56 -95.58
N ARG A 350 -170.19 8.15 -96.62
CA ARG A 350 -170.64 9.44 -97.22
C ARG A 350 -171.37 9.32 -98.57
N GLY A 351 -171.57 8.11 -99.10
CA GLY A 351 -172.44 7.90 -100.28
C GLY A 351 -171.90 8.48 -101.59
N LEU A 352 -170.59 8.71 -101.70
CA LEU A 352 -169.91 9.11 -102.93
C LEU A 352 -169.17 7.90 -103.52
N GLY A 353 -169.76 7.33 -104.57
CA GLY A 353 -169.32 6.07 -105.18
C GLY A 353 -170.52 5.14 -105.45
N PRO A 354 -170.41 4.20 -106.41
CA PRO A 354 -171.56 3.48 -106.91
C PRO A 354 -172.08 2.45 -105.90
N TYR A 355 -173.37 2.53 -105.54
CA TYR A 355 -174.37 1.43 -105.45
C TYR A 355 -175.62 1.91 -104.68
N LYS A 356 -176.63 2.43 -105.41
CA LYS A 356 -177.97 2.79 -104.90
C LYS A 356 -179.02 1.81 -105.47
N LYS A 357 -180.14 1.58 -104.78
CA LYS A 357 -181.15 0.57 -105.17
C LYS A 357 -181.85 0.89 -106.52
N GLY A 358 -181.93 -0.12 -107.40
CA GLY A 358 -182.74 -0.16 -108.62
C GLY A 358 -183.20 -1.60 -108.92
N LYS A 359 -184.48 -1.76 -109.28
CA LYS A 359 -185.27 -3.00 -109.26
C LYS A 359 -184.85 -4.10 -110.27
N THR A 360 -184.70 -5.33 -109.74
CA THR A 360 -185.23 -6.65 -110.21
C THR A 360 -185.12 -7.14 -111.67
N PRO A 361 -185.12 -8.47 -111.92
CA PRO A 361 -184.56 -9.60 -111.15
C PRO A 361 -183.31 -10.14 -111.89
N LYS A 362 -182.66 -11.24 -111.49
CA LYS A 362 -182.56 -11.88 -110.17
C LYS A 362 -181.07 -11.79 -109.75
N SER A 363 -180.60 -12.53 -108.75
CA SER A 363 -179.21 -12.43 -108.26
C SER A 363 -178.16 -12.86 -109.30
N LYS A 364 -177.41 -11.89 -109.87
CA LYS A 364 -176.40 -12.11 -110.93
C LYS A 364 -175.15 -12.86 -110.46
N GLU A 365 -174.69 -13.75 -111.33
CA GLU A 365 -173.31 -14.24 -111.45
C GLU A 365 -172.34 -13.07 -111.73
N GLY A 366 -171.02 -13.14 -111.53
CA GLY A 366 -170.09 -14.12 -110.99
C GLY A 366 -168.80 -13.36 -110.65
N LYS A 367 -167.74 -13.90 -110.03
CA LYS A 367 -167.20 -15.26 -110.14
C LYS A 367 -166.38 -15.55 -108.86
N LYS A 368 -166.48 -16.76 -108.31
CA LYS A 368 -165.70 -17.22 -107.14
C LYS A 368 -164.22 -17.44 -107.51
N GLY A 369 -163.32 -17.41 -106.51
CA GLY A 369 -161.97 -17.98 -106.60
C GLY A 369 -160.88 -17.09 -105.98
N LYS A 370 -160.81 -16.98 -104.65
CA LYS A 370 -159.78 -17.66 -103.82
C LYS A 370 -158.37 -17.59 -104.42
N LYS A 371 -157.57 -16.63 -103.95
CA LYS A 371 -156.61 -16.78 -102.83
C LYS A 371 -155.36 -17.62 -103.18
N LYS A 372 -154.45 -16.95 -103.88
CA LYS A 372 -152.97 -16.99 -103.76
C LYS A 372 -152.55 -15.53 -103.45
N LYS A 373 -151.36 -15.22 -102.95
CA LYS A 373 -150.11 -15.98 -102.87
C LYS A 373 -149.37 -15.56 -101.59
#